data_AF-A0A8X6W6P3-F1
#
_entry.id   AF-A0A8X6W6P3-F1
#
_cell.length_a   1.000
_cell.length_b   1.000
_cell.length_c   1.000
_cell.angle_alpha   90.00
_cell.angle_beta   90.00
_cell.angle_gamma   90.00
#
_symmetry.space_group_name_H-M   'P 1'
#
loop_
_entity.id
_entity.type
_entity.pdbx_description
1 polymer ?
#
loop_
_entity_poly.entity_id
_entity_poly.type
_entity_poly.pdbx_seq_one_letter_code
_entity_poly.pdbx_strand_id
1 'polypeptide(L)'
;MNSSVRDLLRIVSKDKIDSPVKILRLTTVTYGSNKTTTYFATRSLKQLAIDDGDKYPLAAEVIMSDVYMDDLLTGADDLESGRKLQVQLVSMLKGAGMELHKWSASNPILLPDSMRQVKDLSYSSSTETKTLGPLWKPHPDSFALKISPMTSNCDNLIVTKKSVISTIARIFDPLGLIAPVITRAQILLQSLWQLKLVWNYPLPLNLVFYWKSFIDALESINCPTLQDKSIRTELHGFSDSSEKA
;
A
#
# COMPACT_ATOMS: atom_id res chain seq x y z
N MET A 1 -26.63 -9.70 -6.12
CA MET A 1 -26.85 -9.23 -4.72
C MET A 1 -28.34 -9.23 -4.44
N ASN A 2 -28.80 -9.89 -3.36
CA ASN A 2 -30.22 -9.96 -2.99
C ASN A 2 -30.78 -8.54 -2.76
N SER A 3 -32.05 -8.31 -3.09
CA SER A 3 -32.75 -7.04 -2.87
C SER A 3 -32.63 -6.61 -1.41
N SER A 4 -32.95 -7.47 -0.45
CA SER A 4 -32.85 -7.16 1.00
C SER A 4 -31.48 -6.58 1.42
N VAL A 5 -30.38 -7.10 0.88
CA VAL A 5 -29.02 -6.63 1.18
C VAL A 5 -28.75 -5.25 0.57
N ARG A 6 -29.24 -4.99 -0.65
CA ARG A 6 -29.06 -3.69 -1.30
C ARG A 6 -29.77 -2.55 -0.55
N ASP A 7 -30.83 -2.84 0.19
CA ASP A 7 -31.51 -1.84 1.02
C ASP A 7 -30.69 -1.41 2.25
N LEU A 8 -29.75 -2.25 2.70
CA LEU A 8 -28.78 -1.92 3.75
C LEU A 8 -27.62 -1.04 3.26
N LEU A 9 -27.46 -0.89 1.93
CA LEU A 9 -26.35 -0.18 1.28
C LEU A 9 -26.82 1.08 0.54
N ARG A 10 -27.85 1.74 1.08
CA ARG A 10 -28.37 2.99 0.50
C ARG A 10 -27.39 4.14 0.75
N ILE A 11 -27.12 4.92 -0.29
CA ILE A 11 -26.32 6.15 -0.21
C ILE A 11 -27.25 7.33 -0.31
N VAL A 12 -26.99 8.34 0.52
CA VAL A 12 -27.69 9.62 0.47
C VAL A 12 -26.81 10.62 -0.26
N SER A 13 -27.34 11.29 -1.27
CA SER A 13 -26.64 12.32 -2.03
C SER A 13 -27.45 13.60 -2.12
N LYS A 14 -26.75 14.73 -2.11
CA LYS A 14 -27.27 16.08 -2.34
C LYS A 14 -26.33 16.78 -3.28
N ASP A 15 -26.86 17.32 -4.38
CA ASP A 15 -26.03 18.06 -5.35
C ASP A 15 -25.64 19.45 -4.79
N LYS A 16 -26.52 20.07 -3.99
CA LYS A 16 -26.30 21.33 -3.26
C LYS A 16 -26.98 21.25 -1.89
N ILE A 17 -26.60 22.15 -0.97
CA ILE A 17 -27.16 22.22 0.40
C ILE A 17 -28.70 22.26 0.39
N ASP A 18 -29.28 23.04 -0.52
CA ASP A 18 -30.73 23.25 -0.63
C ASP A 18 -31.44 22.29 -1.58
N SER A 19 -30.72 21.41 -2.27
CA SER A 19 -31.32 20.44 -3.18
C SER A 19 -32.08 19.34 -2.41
N PRO A 20 -33.14 18.75 -2.97
CA PRO A 20 -33.79 17.60 -2.36
C PRO A 20 -32.80 16.45 -2.20
N VAL A 21 -32.94 15.71 -1.08
CA VAL A 21 -32.12 14.55 -0.79
C VAL A 21 -32.44 13.43 -1.78
N LYS A 22 -31.42 12.93 -2.48
CA LYS A 22 -31.51 11.74 -3.34
C LYS A 22 -31.08 10.52 -2.55
N ILE A 23 -31.89 9.47 -2.59
CA ILE A 23 -31.55 8.16 -2.01
C ILE A 23 -31.20 7.23 -3.17
N LEU A 24 -29.94 6.80 -3.22
CA LEU A 24 -29.41 5.92 -4.22
C LEU A 24 -29.23 4.51 -3.63
N ARG A 25 -29.36 3.51 -4.48
CA ARG A 25 -29.21 2.10 -4.10
C ARG A 25 -28.11 1.46 -4.95
N LEU A 26 -27.11 0.90 -4.29
CA LEU A 26 -26.02 0.21 -4.96
C LEU A 26 -26.51 -1.11 -5.55
N THR A 27 -26.15 -1.35 -6.81
CA THR A 27 -26.51 -2.56 -7.55
C THR A 27 -25.34 -3.54 -7.67
N THR A 28 -24.12 -3.06 -7.45
CA THR A 28 -22.84 -3.76 -7.51
C THR A 28 -22.33 -4.16 -6.12
N VAL A 29 -21.32 -5.04 -6.08
CA VAL A 29 -20.58 -5.32 -4.84
C VAL A 29 -19.80 -4.06 -4.44
N THR A 30 -19.89 -3.68 -3.18
CA THR A 30 -19.39 -2.39 -2.69
C THR A 30 -18.01 -2.50 -2.06
N TYR A 31 -17.18 -1.49 -2.29
CA TYR A 31 -15.87 -1.36 -1.66
C TYR A 31 -16.01 -1.06 -0.17
N GLY A 32 -15.12 -1.61 0.66
CA GLY A 32 -15.01 -1.27 2.08
C GLY A 32 -16.14 -1.77 2.99
N SER A 33 -17.22 -2.34 2.45
CA SER A 33 -18.27 -2.97 3.26
C SER A 33 -17.88 -4.39 3.61
N ASN A 34 -17.68 -4.70 4.90
CA ASN A 34 -17.57 -6.02 5.54
C ASN A 34 -16.70 -7.12 4.85
N LYS A 35 -16.19 -8.08 5.65
CA LYS A 35 -15.28 -9.16 5.18
C LYS A 35 -15.80 -9.96 3.96
N THR A 36 -17.11 -9.97 3.76
CA THR A 36 -17.77 -10.76 2.72
C THR A 36 -17.56 -10.22 1.30
N THR A 37 -17.45 -8.90 1.10
CA THR A 37 -17.29 -8.34 -0.26
C THR A 37 -15.91 -8.59 -0.83
N THR A 38 -14.87 -8.38 -0.01
CA THR A 38 -13.48 -8.73 -0.34
C THR A 38 -13.38 -10.21 -0.66
N TYR A 39 -14.02 -11.08 0.13
CA TYR A 39 -14.05 -12.51 -0.14
C TYR A 39 -14.65 -12.83 -1.51
N PHE A 40 -15.78 -12.23 -1.89
CA PHE A 40 -16.39 -12.48 -3.20
C PHE A 40 -15.51 -12.02 -4.36
N ALA A 41 -14.87 -10.85 -4.25
CA ALA A 41 -13.96 -10.36 -5.30
C ALA A 41 -12.76 -11.32 -5.47
N THR A 42 -12.05 -11.63 -4.38
CA THR A 42 -10.91 -12.54 -4.41
C THR A 42 -11.31 -13.95 -4.84
N ARG A 43 -12.46 -14.46 -4.37
CA ARG A 43 -12.93 -15.81 -4.73
C ARG A 43 -13.31 -15.91 -6.21
N SER A 44 -13.84 -14.84 -6.80
CA SER A 44 -14.18 -14.79 -8.23
C SER A 44 -12.92 -14.82 -9.09
N LEU A 45 -11.89 -14.05 -8.72
CA LEU A 45 -10.58 -14.11 -9.37
C LEU A 45 -9.95 -15.50 -9.24
N LYS A 46 -9.98 -16.10 -8.05
CA LYS A 46 -9.50 -17.47 -7.85
C LYS A 46 -10.29 -18.50 -8.65
N GLN A 47 -11.60 -18.32 -8.84
CA GLN A 47 -12.38 -19.21 -9.70
C GLN A 47 -11.95 -19.08 -11.15
N LEU A 48 -11.73 -17.86 -11.64
CA LEU A 48 -11.23 -17.61 -12.98
C LEU A 48 -9.87 -18.29 -13.22
N ALA A 49 -8.96 -18.22 -12.25
CA ALA A 49 -7.68 -18.91 -12.32
C ALA A 49 -7.83 -20.45 -12.38
N ILE A 50 -8.84 -21.01 -11.72
CA ILE A 50 -9.15 -22.46 -11.79
C ILE A 50 -9.76 -22.82 -13.14
N ASP A 51 -10.70 -22.02 -13.64
CA ASP A 51 -11.47 -22.33 -14.85
C ASP A 51 -10.65 -22.14 -16.14
N ASP A 52 -9.86 -21.06 -16.20
CA ASP A 52 -9.07 -20.68 -17.38
C ASP A 52 -7.55 -20.97 -17.21
N GLY A 53 -7.18 -21.65 -16.12
CA GLY A 53 -5.77 -21.86 -15.75
C GLY A 53 -4.96 -22.59 -16.81
N ASP A 54 -5.54 -23.59 -17.46
CA ASP A 54 -4.88 -24.35 -18.53
C ASP A 54 -4.54 -23.48 -19.75
N LYS A 55 -5.33 -22.43 -20.03
CA LYS A 55 -5.06 -21.49 -21.12
C LYS A 55 -4.01 -20.44 -20.76
N TYR A 56 -3.97 -20.03 -19.50
CA TYR A 56 -3.12 -18.93 -19.03
C TYR A 56 -2.39 -19.32 -17.73
N PRO A 57 -1.44 -20.27 -17.79
CA PRO A 57 -0.83 -20.85 -16.60
C PRO A 57 -0.06 -19.83 -15.74
N LEU A 58 0.64 -18.87 -16.36
CA LEU A 58 1.39 -17.84 -15.62
C LEU A 58 0.43 -16.89 -14.88
N ALA A 59 -0.66 -16.49 -15.55
CA ALA A 59 -1.66 -15.61 -14.95
C ALA A 59 -2.42 -16.31 -13.82
N ALA A 60 -2.71 -17.61 -13.98
CA ALA A 60 -3.42 -18.38 -12.97
C ALA A 60 -2.61 -18.50 -11.67
N GLU A 61 -1.32 -18.81 -11.77
CA GLU A 61 -0.43 -18.87 -10.62
C GLU A 61 -0.41 -17.54 -9.86
N VAL A 62 -0.19 -16.44 -10.58
CA VAL A 62 -0.14 -15.09 -10.03
C VAL A 62 -1.49 -14.66 -9.43
N ILE A 63 -2.62 -14.96 -10.05
CA ILE A 63 -3.94 -14.64 -9.47
C ILE A 63 -4.17 -15.39 -8.16
N MET A 64 -3.60 -16.59 -8.02
CA MET A 64 -3.75 -17.43 -6.83
C MET A 64 -2.89 -16.95 -5.66
N SER A 65 -1.69 -16.43 -5.92
CA SER A 65 -0.70 -16.04 -4.91
C SER A 65 -0.58 -14.54 -4.65
N ASP A 66 -0.72 -13.70 -5.68
CA ASP A 66 -0.20 -12.32 -5.68
C ASP A 66 -1.30 -11.24 -5.66
N VAL A 67 -2.57 -11.65 -5.57
CA VAL A 67 -3.71 -10.72 -5.46
C VAL A 67 -4.02 -10.43 -4.00
N TYR A 68 -3.96 -9.16 -3.63
CA TYR A 68 -4.42 -8.67 -2.33
C TYR A 68 -5.62 -7.73 -2.52
N MET A 69 -6.80 -8.20 -2.11
CA MET A 69 -8.07 -7.49 -2.32
C MET A 69 -8.29 -7.13 -3.80
N ASP A 70 -8.12 -5.86 -4.15
CA ASP A 70 -8.24 -5.28 -5.50
C ASP A 70 -6.88 -4.96 -6.15
N ASP A 71 -5.78 -5.09 -5.40
CA ASP A 71 -4.42 -4.83 -5.90
C ASP A 71 -3.75 -6.15 -6.33
N LEU A 72 -3.12 -6.13 -7.52
CA LEU A 72 -2.28 -7.21 -8.04
C LEU A 72 -0.82 -6.75 -8.03
N LEU A 73 0.03 -7.47 -7.29
CA LEU A 73 1.44 -7.10 -7.09
C LEU A 73 2.33 -8.30 -7.39
N THR A 74 2.92 -8.31 -8.58
CA THR A 74 3.69 -9.45 -9.09
C THR A 74 4.97 -8.99 -9.79
N GLY A 75 5.84 -9.94 -10.08
CA GLY A 75 7.15 -9.73 -10.69
C GLY A 75 7.58 -10.91 -11.55
N ALA A 76 8.71 -10.75 -12.23
CA ALA A 76 9.35 -11.81 -13.01
C ALA A 76 10.86 -11.59 -13.04
N ASP A 77 11.63 -12.67 -13.22
CA ASP A 77 13.09 -12.65 -13.22
C ASP A 77 13.69 -11.95 -14.45
N ASP A 78 12.93 -11.88 -15.54
CA ASP A 78 13.33 -11.27 -16.80
C ASP A 78 12.16 -10.57 -17.50
N LEU A 79 12.50 -9.66 -18.41
CA LEU A 79 11.52 -8.84 -19.14
C LEU A 79 10.64 -9.64 -20.10
N GLU A 80 11.15 -10.74 -20.65
CA GLU A 80 10.39 -11.58 -21.59
C GLU A 80 9.31 -12.35 -20.84
N SER A 81 9.66 -13.00 -19.72
CA SER A 81 8.74 -13.68 -18.82
C SER A 81 7.71 -12.72 -18.24
N GLY A 82 8.15 -11.54 -17.79
CA GLY A 82 7.24 -10.49 -17.29
C GLY A 82 6.26 -10.01 -18.37
N ARG A 83 6.71 -9.89 -19.62
CA ARG A 83 5.83 -9.52 -20.74
C ARG A 83 4.83 -10.62 -21.07
N LYS A 84 5.26 -11.89 -21.08
CA LYS A 84 4.36 -13.04 -21.28
C LYS A 84 3.29 -13.10 -20.19
N LEU A 85 3.69 -12.96 -18.93
CA LEU A 85 2.79 -12.90 -17.78
C LEU A 85 1.75 -11.79 -17.94
N GLN A 86 2.19 -10.58 -18.28
CA GLN A 86 1.30 -9.44 -18.44
C GLN A 86 0.27 -9.66 -19.57
N VAL A 87 0.68 -10.24 -20.70
CA VAL A 87 -0.24 -10.57 -21.81
C VAL A 87 -1.27 -11.61 -21.38
N GLN A 88 -0.84 -12.65 -20.64
CA GLN A 88 -1.74 -13.66 -20.11
C GLN A 88 -2.74 -13.07 -19.11
N LEU A 89 -2.29 -12.23 -18.17
CA LEU A 89 -3.15 -11.58 -17.18
C LEU A 89 -4.23 -10.72 -17.83
N VAL A 90 -3.84 -9.86 -18.79
CA VAL A 90 -4.79 -9.01 -19.51
C VAL A 90 -5.80 -9.86 -20.28
N SER A 91 -5.35 -10.94 -20.92
CA SER A 91 -6.23 -11.80 -21.72
C SER A 91 -7.23 -12.57 -20.86
N MET A 92 -6.76 -13.18 -19.76
CA MET A 92 -7.61 -13.93 -18.83
C MET A 92 -8.66 -13.03 -18.19
N LEU A 93 -8.26 -11.87 -17.65
CA LEU A 93 -9.19 -10.95 -17.00
C LEU A 93 -10.19 -10.34 -17.98
N LYS A 94 -9.75 -10.03 -19.20
CA LYS A 94 -10.65 -9.56 -20.27
C LYS A 94 -11.70 -10.60 -20.63
N GLY A 95 -11.36 -11.89 -20.61
CA GLY A 95 -12.32 -12.99 -20.78
C GLY A 95 -13.44 -12.97 -19.74
N ALA A 96 -13.14 -12.54 -18.52
CA ALA A 96 -14.10 -12.36 -17.44
C ALA A 96 -14.78 -10.97 -17.42
N GLY A 97 -14.53 -10.11 -18.41
CA GLY A 97 -15.03 -8.74 -18.45
C GLY A 97 -14.40 -7.81 -17.40
N MET A 98 -13.21 -8.16 -16.89
CA MET A 98 -12.45 -7.36 -15.94
C MET A 98 -11.27 -6.68 -16.64
N GLU A 99 -11.08 -5.40 -16.37
CA GLU A 99 -9.96 -4.62 -16.91
C GLU A 99 -9.03 -4.18 -15.79
N LEU A 100 -7.73 -4.45 -15.95
CA LEU A 100 -6.69 -3.95 -15.06
C LEU A 100 -6.46 -2.47 -15.33
N HIS A 101 -6.52 -1.66 -14.28
CA HIS A 101 -6.28 -0.21 -14.33
C HIS A 101 -5.09 0.18 -13.44
N LYS A 102 -4.65 1.44 -13.57
CA LYS A 102 -3.55 2.02 -12.75
C LYS A 102 -2.25 1.23 -12.81
N TRP A 103 -1.86 0.80 -14.00
CA TRP A 103 -0.61 0.09 -14.23
C TRP A 103 0.61 0.92 -13.80
N SER A 104 1.54 0.26 -13.12
CA SER A 104 2.85 0.79 -12.77
C SER A 104 3.86 -0.34 -12.91
N ALA A 105 5.02 -0.06 -13.48
CA ALA A 105 6.03 -1.08 -13.78
C ALA A 105 7.44 -0.50 -13.70
N SER A 106 8.40 -1.32 -13.28
CA SER A 106 9.80 -0.93 -13.21
C SER A 106 10.44 -0.72 -14.59
N ASN A 107 9.87 -1.33 -15.63
CA ASN A 107 10.25 -1.12 -17.01
C ASN A 107 9.00 -0.86 -17.88
N PRO A 108 8.99 0.20 -18.73
CA PRO A 108 7.86 0.50 -19.61
C PRO A 108 7.49 -0.61 -20.61
N ILE A 109 8.41 -1.53 -20.93
CA ILE A 109 8.14 -2.72 -21.75
C ILE A 109 7.17 -3.69 -21.04
N LEU A 110 6.89 -3.52 -19.76
CA LEU A 110 5.91 -4.33 -19.03
C LEU A 110 4.52 -3.66 -18.99
N LEU A 111 4.38 -2.40 -19.41
CA LEU A 111 3.07 -1.73 -19.48
C LEU A 111 2.23 -2.23 -20.67
N PRO A 112 0.89 -2.18 -20.62
CA PRO A 112 0.04 -2.53 -21.76
C PRO A 112 0.33 -1.66 -22.98
N ASP A 113 0.18 -2.20 -24.20
CA ASP A 113 0.55 -1.49 -25.44
C ASP A 113 -0.23 -0.18 -25.63
N SER A 114 -1.48 -0.12 -25.18
CA SER A 114 -2.31 1.09 -25.19
C SER A 114 -1.71 2.22 -24.34
N MET A 115 -1.02 1.89 -23.25
CA MET A 115 -0.39 2.86 -22.36
C MET A 115 1.02 3.27 -22.83
N ARG A 116 1.70 2.43 -23.61
CA ARG A 116 3.03 2.76 -24.19
C ARG A 116 2.97 3.82 -25.27
N GLN A 117 1.88 3.86 -26.04
CA GLN A 117 1.72 4.79 -27.17
C GLN A 117 1.37 6.21 -26.70
N VAL A 118 0.79 6.35 -25.51
CA VAL A 118 0.48 7.64 -24.91
C VAL A 118 1.73 8.15 -24.19
N LYS A 119 2.66 8.72 -24.96
CA LYS A 119 3.91 9.32 -24.45
C LYS A 119 3.70 10.50 -23.48
N ASP A 120 2.47 10.98 -23.28
CA ASP A 120 2.16 12.20 -22.52
C ASP A 120 1.15 12.06 -21.38
N LEU A 121 0.82 10.85 -20.92
CA LEU A 121 0.12 10.68 -19.63
C LEU A 121 1.07 10.01 -18.64
N SER A 122 1.93 10.86 -18.08
CA SER A 122 2.74 10.58 -16.91
C SER A 122 3.49 9.23 -16.99
N TYR A 123 4.55 9.20 -17.80
CA TYR A 123 5.81 8.70 -17.23
C TYR A 123 6.22 9.69 -16.16
N SER A 124 5.47 9.71 -15.06
CA SER A 124 5.79 10.50 -13.91
C SER A 124 7.04 9.86 -13.34
N SER A 125 8.16 10.44 -13.73
CA SER A 125 9.42 10.53 -13.01
C SER A 125 9.25 11.06 -11.56
N SER A 126 8.06 10.89 -10.95
CA SER A 126 7.61 11.38 -9.65
C SER A 126 6.34 10.66 -9.09
N THR A 127 5.87 9.51 -9.61
CA THR A 127 4.69 8.79 -9.04
C THR A 127 5.06 7.57 -8.21
N GLU A 128 5.62 7.88 -7.07
CA GLU A 128 5.27 7.23 -5.81
C GLU A 128 3.86 6.56 -5.82
N THR A 129 3.80 5.23 -5.88
CA THR A 129 2.55 4.48 -5.70
C THR A 129 2.55 3.89 -4.30
N LYS A 130 1.50 4.13 -3.52
CA LYS A 130 1.33 3.44 -2.24
C LYS A 130 0.92 2.00 -2.53
N THR A 131 1.76 1.08 -2.13
CA THR A 131 1.57 -0.34 -2.36
C THR A 131 1.37 -1.00 -1.01
N LEU A 132 0.12 -1.23 -0.61
CA LEU A 132 -0.23 -1.84 0.68
C LEU A 132 0.40 -1.17 1.93
N GLY A 133 0.74 0.12 1.85
CA GLY A 133 1.41 0.85 2.93
C GLY A 133 2.68 1.56 2.47
N PRO A 134 3.77 0.81 2.21
CA PRO A 134 5.02 1.38 1.72
C PRO A 134 4.86 2.03 0.35
N LEU A 135 5.80 2.93 0.08
CA LEU A 135 5.89 3.62 -1.20
C LEU A 135 6.74 2.79 -2.14
N TRP A 136 6.23 2.42 -3.31
CA TRP A 136 7.06 1.82 -4.35
C TRP A 136 7.49 2.88 -5.36
N LYS A 137 8.78 2.90 -5.68
CA LYS A 137 9.41 3.68 -6.75
C LYS A 137 9.73 2.70 -7.87
N PRO A 138 8.94 2.64 -8.96
CA PRO A 138 9.14 1.69 -10.03
C PRO A 138 10.52 1.82 -10.68
N HIS A 139 11.04 3.04 -10.77
CA HIS A 139 12.41 3.32 -11.14
C HIS A 139 13.08 4.04 -9.96
N PRO A 140 14.03 3.43 -9.22
CA PRO A 140 14.91 2.31 -9.59
C PRO A 140 14.47 0.91 -9.10
N ASP A 141 13.18 0.66 -8.90
CA ASP A 141 12.63 -0.54 -8.25
C ASP A 141 13.03 -0.66 -6.78
N SER A 142 12.58 0.32 -6.01
CA SER A 142 12.85 0.39 -4.58
C SER A 142 11.61 0.75 -3.79
N PHE A 143 11.52 0.20 -2.58
CA PHE A 143 10.52 0.60 -1.60
C PHE A 143 11.09 1.71 -0.73
N ALA A 144 10.27 2.71 -0.45
CA ALA A 144 10.60 3.85 0.40
C ALA A 144 9.50 4.05 1.44
N LEU A 145 9.85 4.74 2.51
CA LEU A 145 8.89 5.18 3.51
C LEU A 145 8.59 6.66 3.30
N LYS A 146 7.33 7.00 3.05
CA LYS A 146 6.89 8.39 3.04
C LYS A 146 5.89 8.64 4.14
N ILE A 147 6.37 9.24 5.21
CA ILE A 147 5.52 9.75 6.28
C ILE A 147 5.45 11.25 6.05
N SER A 148 4.27 11.77 5.73
CA SER A 148 4.01 13.20 5.90
C SER A 148 3.66 13.41 7.37
N PRO A 149 4.60 13.90 8.21
CA PRO A 149 4.25 14.22 9.57
C PRO A 149 3.24 15.38 9.54
N MET A 150 2.31 15.44 10.49
CA MET A 150 1.40 16.60 10.60
C MET A 150 2.14 17.91 10.87
N THR A 151 3.46 17.87 11.03
CA THR A 151 4.35 18.97 11.38
C THR A 151 5.09 19.57 10.17
N SER A 152 4.97 19.03 8.95
CA SER A 152 5.86 19.39 7.84
C SER A 152 5.66 20.80 7.24
N ASN A 153 4.60 21.53 7.59
CA ASN A 153 4.23 22.77 6.87
C ASN A 153 4.20 24.07 7.70
N CYS A 154 4.65 24.10 8.95
CA CYS A 154 4.80 25.37 9.69
C CYS A 154 5.96 25.30 10.69
N ASP A 155 6.94 26.20 10.56
CA ASP A 155 8.10 26.36 11.46
C ASP A 155 7.76 26.65 12.94
N ASN A 156 6.47 26.86 13.26
CA ASN A 156 5.96 27.22 14.59
C ASN A 156 5.04 26.17 15.24
N LEU A 157 4.96 24.93 14.73
CA LEU A 157 4.11 23.89 15.31
C LEU A 157 4.73 23.27 16.58
N ILE A 158 4.03 23.44 17.70
CA ILE A 158 4.34 22.79 18.98
C ILE A 158 4.20 21.27 18.81
N VAL A 159 5.30 20.53 18.99
CA VAL A 159 5.26 19.07 19.00
C VAL A 159 4.63 18.61 20.32
N THR A 160 3.54 17.85 20.23
CA THR A 160 2.80 17.33 21.38
C THR A 160 2.88 15.80 21.42
N LYS A 161 2.61 15.22 22.59
CA LYS A 161 2.50 13.76 22.71
C LYS A 161 1.47 13.19 21.74
N LYS A 162 0.33 13.87 21.55
CA LYS A 162 -0.72 13.48 20.59
C LYS A 162 -0.22 13.46 19.15
N SER A 163 0.52 14.48 18.71
CA SER A 163 1.03 14.52 17.33
C SER A 163 2.06 13.43 17.06
N VAL A 164 2.92 13.12 18.05
CA VAL A 164 3.90 12.02 17.94
C VAL A 164 3.19 10.67 17.81
N ILE A 165 2.27 10.36 18.73
CA ILE A 165 1.50 9.10 18.70
C ILE A 165 0.74 8.95 17.39
N SER A 166 0.05 10.02 16.96
CA SER A 166 -0.70 10.01 15.71
C SER A 166 0.19 9.79 14.48
N THR A 167 1.44 10.25 14.52
CA THR A 167 2.39 10.05 13.41
C THR A 167 2.94 8.63 13.43
N ILE A 168 3.32 8.11 14.60
CA ILE A 168 3.78 6.71 14.75
C ILE A 168 2.69 5.72 14.32
N ALA A 169 1.43 5.97 14.68
CA ALA A 169 0.31 5.12 14.30
C ALA A 169 0.03 5.08 12.78
N ARG A 170 0.59 6.01 12.00
CA ARG A 170 0.51 6.01 10.53
C ARG A 170 1.62 5.20 9.87
N ILE A 171 2.62 4.76 10.65
CA ILE A 171 3.67 3.87 10.16
C ILE A 171 3.05 2.48 10.05
N PHE A 172 2.87 2.01 8.82
CA PHE A 172 2.27 0.71 8.52
C PHE A 172 3.27 -0.15 7.76
N ASP A 173 3.62 -1.29 8.33
CA ASP A 173 4.62 -2.22 7.80
C ASP A 173 4.11 -3.67 7.88
N PRO A 174 3.22 -4.07 6.98
CA PRO A 174 2.66 -5.41 7.00
C PRO A 174 3.70 -6.51 6.73
N LEU A 175 4.83 -6.15 6.12
CA LEU A 175 5.88 -7.08 5.69
C LEU A 175 7.08 -7.11 6.65
N GLY A 176 7.12 -6.25 7.68
CA GLY A 176 8.24 -6.18 8.63
C GLY A 176 9.52 -5.58 8.04
N LEU A 177 9.46 -4.92 6.87
CA LEU A 177 10.62 -4.37 6.16
C LEU A 177 11.31 -3.22 6.91
N ILE A 178 10.58 -2.55 7.79
CA ILE A 178 11.05 -1.44 8.61
C ILE A 178 10.88 -1.72 10.10
N ALA A 179 10.89 -2.99 10.51
CA ALA A 179 10.82 -3.38 11.92
C ALA A 179 11.81 -2.63 12.85
N PRO A 180 13.08 -2.36 12.45
CA PRO A 180 13.99 -1.56 13.27
C PRO A 180 13.51 -0.12 13.50
N VAL A 181 12.82 0.45 12.51
CA VAL A 181 12.23 1.79 12.57
C VAL A 181 11.06 1.81 13.55
N ILE A 182 10.16 0.82 13.44
CA ILE A 182 9.02 0.68 14.35
C ILE A 182 9.50 0.48 15.78
N THR A 183 10.54 -0.32 15.98
CA THR A 183 11.15 -0.53 17.31
C THR A 183 11.62 0.80 17.91
N ARG A 184 12.38 1.61 17.16
CA ARG A 184 12.78 2.95 17.62
C ARG A 184 11.59 3.86 17.95
N ALA A 185 10.52 3.80 17.15
CA ALA A 185 9.30 4.53 17.42
C ALA A 185 8.60 4.08 18.71
N GLN A 186 8.59 2.77 18.98
CA GLN A 186 8.03 2.19 20.21
C GLN A 186 8.83 2.58 21.45
N ILE A 187 10.17 2.62 21.38
CA ILE A 187 11.04 3.10 22.47
C ILE A 187 10.74 4.57 22.80
N LEU A 188 10.57 5.40 21.77
CA LEU A 188 10.18 6.80 21.96
C LEU A 188 8.80 6.87 22.62
N LEU A 189 7.83 6.09 22.14
CA LEU A 189 6.49 6.04 22.69
C LEU A 189 6.51 5.66 24.18
N GLN A 190 7.27 4.64 24.55
CA GLN A 190 7.47 4.21 25.94
C GLN A 190 8.03 5.35 26.81
N SER A 191 9.04 6.07 26.32
CA SER A 191 9.63 7.23 27.00
C SER A 191 8.58 8.34 27.26
N LEU A 192 7.69 8.59 26.30
CA LEU A 192 6.59 9.56 26.46
C LEU A 192 5.53 9.12 27.48
N TRP A 193 5.37 7.82 27.68
CA TRP A 193 4.48 7.27 28.71
C TRP A 193 5.09 7.39 30.10
N GLN A 194 6.39 7.09 30.25
CA GLN A 194 7.11 7.21 31.53
C GLN A 194 7.11 8.65 32.08
N LEU A 195 7.17 9.65 31.19
CA LEU A 195 7.11 11.07 31.58
C LEU A 195 5.72 11.56 32.00
N LYS A 196 4.68 10.72 31.90
CA LYS A 196 3.29 11.06 32.27
C LYS A 196 2.77 12.39 31.68
N LEU A 197 3.23 12.75 30.48
CA LEU A 197 2.84 13.99 29.80
C LEU A 197 1.36 13.96 29.39
N VAL A 198 0.70 15.12 29.49
CA VAL A 198 -0.65 15.36 28.96
C VAL A 198 -0.60 15.42 27.44
N TRP A 199 -1.62 14.86 26.77
CA TRP A 199 -1.67 14.66 25.31
C TRP A 199 -1.36 15.90 24.47
N ASN A 200 -1.90 17.06 24.84
CA ASN A 200 -1.78 18.31 24.07
C ASN A 200 -0.65 19.22 24.59
N TYR A 201 0.13 18.78 25.58
CA TYR A 201 1.20 19.60 26.15
C TYR A 201 2.47 19.51 25.27
N PRO A 202 3.26 20.60 25.15
CA PRO A 202 4.54 20.58 24.47
C PRO A 202 5.49 19.51 25.04
N LEU A 203 6.22 18.84 24.15
CA LEU A 203 7.30 17.94 24.53
C LEU A 203 8.51 18.73 25.07
N PRO A 204 9.25 18.16 26.04
CA PRO A 204 10.58 18.66 26.40
C PRO A 204 11.50 18.79 25.19
N LEU A 205 12.35 19.82 25.18
CA LEU A 205 13.20 20.15 24.02
C LEU A 205 14.06 18.98 23.54
N ASN A 206 14.64 18.20 24.46
CA ASN A 206 15.44 17.02 24.13
C ASN A 206 14.63 15.98 23.32
N LEU A 207 13.36 15.78 23.64
CA LEU A 207 12.48 14.86 22.92
C LEU A 207 12.01 15.46 21.59
N VAL A 208 11.85 16.78 21.49
CA VAL A 208 11.58 17.46 20.23
C VAL A 208 12.75 17.25 19.25
N PHE A 209 14.00 17.43 19.70
CA PHE A 209 15.17 17.18 18.86
C PHE A 209 15.26 15.72 18.43
N TYR A 210 15.08 14.78 19.36
CA TYR A 210 15.06 13.35 19.02
C TYR A 210 13.95 13.01 18.01
N TRP A 211 12.75 13.55 18.20
CA TRP A 211 11.62 13.35 17.28
C TRP A 211 11.90 13.90 15.89
N LYS A 212 12.43 15.12 15.78
CA LYS A 212 12.80 15.72 14.49
C LYS A 212 13.85 14.87 13.78
N SER A 213 14.93 14.50 14.47
CA SER A 213 15.97 13.64 13.92
C SER A 213 15.43 12.27 13.49
N PHE A 214 14.50 11.69 14.26
CA PHE A 214 13.82 10.46 13.89
C PHE A 214 13.05 10.63 12.58
N ILE A 215 12.22 11.68 12.45
CA ILE A 215 11.43 11.96 11.25
C ILE A 215 12.31 12.23 10.02
N ASP A 216 13.35 13.05 10.16
CA ASP A 216 14.28 13.36 9.07
C ASP A 216 14.99 12.07 8.58
N ALA A 217 15.34 11.17 9.51
CA ALA A 217 15.93 9.89 9.15
C ALA A 217 14.95 9.00 8.36
N LEU A 218 13.64 9.04 8.65
CA LEU A 218 12.64 8.20 7.96
C LEU A 218 12.59 8.48 6.45
N GLU A 219 12.73 9.73 6.04
CA GLU A 219 12.69 10.12 4.62
C GLU A 219 13.88 9.54 3.82
N SER A 220 14.98 9.23 4.50
CA SER A 220 16.18 8.66 3.90
C SER A 220 16.19 7.13 3.82
N ILE A 221 15.20 6.45 4.41
CA ILE A 221 15.16 4.99 4.47
C ILE A 221 14.68 4.43 3.14
N ASN A 222 15.58 3.71 2.47
CA ASN A 222 15.24 2.75 1.45
C ASN A 222 15.04 1.39 2.11
N CYS A 223 13.92 0.74 1.82
CA CYS A 223 13.67 -0.61 2.32
C CYS A 223 14.51 -1.61 1.52
N PRO A 224 15.04 -2.66 2.16
CA PRO A 224 15.85 -3.66 1.47
C PRO A 224 15.00 -4.42 0.44
N THR A 225 15.52 -4.56 -0.78
CA THR A 225 15.02 -5.49 -1.78
C THR A 225 15.92 -6.72 -1.82
N LEU A 226 15.34 -7.90 -1.72
CA LEU A 226 16.08 -9.16 -1.89
C LEU A 226 16.37 -9.34 -3.38
N GLN A 227 17.64 -9.43 -3.76
CA GLN A 227 18.04 -9.77 -5.12
C GLN A 227 18.25 -11.28 -5.22
N ASP A 228 17.32 -11.96 -5.88
CA ASP A 228 17.27 -13.43 -5.92
C ASP A 228 18.15 -14.06 -7.01
N LYS A 229 19.38 -13.56 -7.15
CA LYS A 229 20.39 -14.15 -8.07
C LYS A 229 21.46 -14.94 -7.33
N SER A 230 21.16 -15.39 -6.12
CA SER A 230 22.12 -16.09 -5.26
C SER A 230 21.91 -17.60 -5.31
N ILE A 231 23.01 -18.36 -5.40
CA ILE A 231 22.99 -19.83 -5.35
C ILE A 231 22.53 -20.32 -3.97
N ARG A 232 22.65 -19.46 -2.93
CA ARG A 232 22.29 -19.75 -1.54
C ARG A 232 22.01 -18.45 -0.79
N THR A 233 20.76 -18.27 -0.42
CA THR A 233 20.31 -17.15 0.42
C THR A 233 20.23 -17.61 1.87
N GLU A 234 20.89 -16.91 2.78
CA GLU A 234 20.79 -17.17 4.22
C GLU A 234 20.25 -15.94 4.93
N LEU A 235 19.24 -16.13 5.79
CA LEU A 235 18.71 -15.07 6.63
C LEU A 235 19.44 -15.08 7.97
N HIS A 236 20.28 -14.06 8.19
CA HIS A 236 21.00 -13.87 9.44
C HIS A 236 20.22 -12.88 10.30
N GLY A 237 19.55 -13.39 11.34
CA GLY A 237 18.83 -12.57 12.31
C GLY A 237 19.77 -12.05 13.39
N PHE A 238 20.00 -10.75 13.43
CA PHE A 238 20.70 -10.09 14.52
C PHE A 238 19.69 -9.56 15.53
N SER A 239 19.91 -9.84 16.82
CA SER A 239 19.09 -9.33 17.91
C SER A 239 19.99 -8.54 18.87
N ASP A 240 19.55 -7.35 19.24
CA ASP A 240 20.18 -6.51 20.26
C ASP A 240 19.28 -6.50 21.51
N SER A 241 19.83 -6.90 22.64
CA SER A 241 19.14 -6.91 23.95
C SER A 241 19.45 -5.63 24.72
N SER A 242 19.38 -4.48 24.06
CA SER A 242 19.62 -3.20 24.72
C SER A 242 18.55 -2.95 25.78
N GLU A 243 18.92 -2.39 26.94
CA GLU A 243 17.97 -2.03 28.02
C GLU A 243 16.87 -1.06 27.60
N LYS A 244 17.04 -0.42 26.43
CA LYS A 244 16.09 0.54 25.87
C LYS A 244 15.02 -0.10 24.99
N ALA A 245 15.24 -1.33 24.50
CA ALA A 245 14.37 -2.02 23.55
C ALA A 245 13.30 -2.87 24.24
#